data_AF-A0A661IKB8-F1
#
_entry.id   AF-A0A661IKB8-F1
#
_cell.length_a   1.000
_cell.length_b   1.000
_cell.length_c   1.000
_cell.angle_alpha   90.00
_cell.angle_beta   90.00
_cell.angle_gamma   90.00
#
_symmetry.space_group_name_H-M   'P 1'
#
loop_
_entity.id
_entity.type
_entity.pdbx_description
1 polymer ?
#
loop_
_entity_poly.entity_id
_entity_poly.type
_entity_poly.pdbx_seq_one_letter_code
_entity_poly.pdbx_strand_id
1 'polypeptide(L)' 'RLQVRSFPLGCKIKIDGELMPFRTPHTFNNLPPGQHVVELIYEDVNGKRSLRKTVQLVPNERVVCKLHFKKPKTLATIG' A
#
# COMPACT_ATOMS: atom_id res chain seq x y z
N ARG A 1 -11.98 10.22 -3.07
CA ARG A 1 -11.18 10.04 -1.82
C ARG A 1 -10.55 8.65 -1.83
N LEU A 2 -9.25 8.53 -1.56
CA LEU A 2 -8.53 7.24 -1.53
C LEU A 2 -8.12 6.88 -0.10
N GLN A 3 -8.64 5.78 0.43
CA GLN A 3 -8.19 5.22 1.70
C GLN A 3 -7.16 4.12 1.46
N VAL A 4 -5.97 4.27 2.03
CA VAL A 4 -4.87 3.32 1.88
C VAL A 4 -4.61 2.64 3.22
N ARG A 5 -4.76 1.32 3.26
CA ARG A 5 -4.59 0.47 4.45
C ARG A 5 -3.64 -0.67 4.14
N SER A 6 -2.88 -1.10 5.14
CA SER A 6 -2.03 -2.27 5.03
C SER A 6 -2.10 -3.15 6.26
N PHE A 7 -1.64 -4.38 6.10
CA PHE A 7 -1.27 -5.24 7.21
C PHE A 7 0.10 -5.87 6.93
N PRO A 8 1.12 -5.65 7.78
CA PRO A 8 1.14 -4.80 8.98
C PRO A 8 0.94 -3.29 8.70
N LEU A 9 0.64 -2.49 9.73
CA LEU A 9 0.52 -1.03 9.63
C LEU A 9 1.90 -0.36 9.53
N GLY A 10 1.94 0.93 9.18
CA GLY A 10 3.18 1.72 9.16
C GLY A 10 3.99 1.59 7.86
N CYS A 11 3.40 1.08 6.79
CA CYS A 11 4.07 0.99 5.48
C CYS A 11 4.25 2.38 4.89
N LYS A 12 5.40 2.64 4.25
CA LYS A 12 5.60 3.86 3.44
C LYS A 12 4.67 3.79 2.24
N ILE A 13 4.08 4.93 1.86
CA ILE A 13 3.13 5.01 0.74
C ILE A 13 3.81 5.72 -0.43
N LYS A 14 3.71 5.13 -1.61
CA LYS A 14 4.03 5.76 -2.88
C LYS A 14 2.77 5.86 -3.73
N ILE A 15 2.58 7.01 -4.37
CA ILE A 15 1.50 7.23 -5.34
C ILE A 15 2.16 7.68 -6.63
N ASP A 16 1.89 6.97 -7.72
CA ASP A 16 2.43 7.24 -9.06
C ASP A 16 3.97 7.34 -9.11
N GLY A 17 4.64 6.59 -8.22
CA GLY A 17 6.09 6.56 -8.09
C GLY A 17 6.67 7.54 -7.06
N GLU A 18 5.91 8.55 -6.64
CA GLU A 18 6.32 9.57 -5.67
C GLU A 18 6.14 9.06 -4.23
N LEU A 19 7.15 9.29 -3.37
CA LEU A 19 7.10 8.91 -1.96
C LEU A 19 6.30 9.94 -1.17
N MET A 20 5.19 9.50 -0.58
CA MET A 20 4.35 10.35 0.26
C MET A 20 4.96 10.50 1.66
N PRO A 21 4.78 11.64 2.33
CA PRO A 21 5.24 11.85 3.71
C PRO A 21 4.42 11.04 4.74
N PHE A 22 3.36 10.36 4.30
CA PHE A 22 2.44 9.61 5.15
C PHE A 22 2.70 8.10 5.11
N ARG A 23 2.28 7.42 6.17
CA ARG A 23 2.31 5.95 6.30
C ARG A 23 0.91 5.38 6.46
N THR A 24 0.75 4.10 6.16
CA THR A 24 -0.54 3.43 6.37
C THR A 24 -0.90 3.28 7.85
N PRO A 25 -2.18 3.44 8.23
CA PRO A 25 -3.31 3.78 7.38
C PRO A 25 -3.39 5.30 7.13
N HIS A 26 -3.64 5.71 5.88
CA HIS A 26 -3.83 7.12 5.55
C HIS A 26 -4.99 7.29 4.55
N THR A 27 -5.58 8.48 4.51
CA THR A 27 -6.63 8.79 3.54
C THR A 27 -6.31 10.07 2.79
N PHE A 28 -6.14 9.96 1.48
CA PHE A 28 -5.91 11.08 0.58
C PHE A 28 -7.24 11.63 0.08
N ASN A 29 -7.48 12.92 0.35
CA ASN A 29 -8.71 13.60 -0.05
C ASN A 29 -8.58 14.32 -1.38
N ASN A 30 -7.34 14.70 -1.77
CA ASN A 30 -7.08 15.66 -2.83
C ASN A 30 -6.28 15.07 -4.00
N LEU A 31 -6.53 13.79 -4.33
CA LEU A 31 -5.96 13.18 -5.54
C LEU A 31 -6.88 13.47 -6.72
N PRO A 32 -6.31 13.77 -7.91
CA PRO A 32 -7.11 13.95 -9.11
C PRO A 32 -7.90 12.67 -9.43
N PRO A 33 -9.06 12.77 -10.09
CA PRO A 33 -9.72 11.60 -10.62
C PRO A 33 -8.88 10.98 -11.74
N GLY A 34 -8.92 9.66 -11.85
CA GLY A 34 -8.12 8.92 -12.83
C GLY A 34 -7.47 7.68 -12.25
N GLN A 35 -6.59 7.08 -13.04
CA GLN A 35 -5.84 5.89 -12.64
C GLN A 35 -4.63 6.31 -11.81
N HIS A 36 -4.49 5.70 -10.63
CA HIS A 36 -3.35 5.90 -9.75
C HIS A 36 -2.70 4.57 -9.38
N VAL A 37 -1.37 4.54 -9.32
CA VAL A 37 -0.60 3.38 -8.88
C VAL A 37 -0.19 3.60 -7.42
N VAL A 38 -0.78 2.82 -6.52
CA VAL A 38 -0.43 2.83 -5.09
C VAL A 38 0.61 1.73 -4.85
N GLU A 39 1.80 2.13 -4.41
CA GLU A 39 2.82 1.21 -3.95
C GLU A 39 3.01 1.36 -2.44
N LEU A 40 2.96 0.26 -1.71
CA LEU A 40 3.26 0.20 -0.29
C LEU A 40 4.58 -0.48 -0.08
N ILE A 41 5.40 0.08 0.81
CA ILE A 41 6.69 -0.47 1.18
C ILE A 41 6.67 -0.79 2.66
N TYR A 42 6.81 -2.07 2.97
CA TYR A 42 7.00 -2.57 4.32
C TYR A 42 8.46 -2.95 4.52
N GLU A 43 9.04 -2.54 5.63
CA GLU A 43 10.43 -2.76 5.96
C GLU A 43 10.48 -3.37 7.35
N ASP A 44 10.92 -4.63 7.43
CA ASP A 44 11.05 -5.40 8.67
C ASP A 44 12.48 -5.96 8.81
N VAL A 45 12.72 -6.72 9.88
CA VAL A 45 14.03 -7.35 10.14
C VAL A 45 14.48 -8.33 9.06
N ASN A 46 13.55 -8.84 8.24
CA ASN A 46 13.81 -9.73 7.10
C ASN A 46 13.99 -8.95 5.79
N GLY A 47 14.05 -7.61 5.86
CA GLY A 47 14.29 -6.72 4.73
C GLY A 47 13.05 -5.96 4.25
N LYS A 48 13.16 -5.42 3.04
CA LYS A 48 12.17 -4.54 2.42
C LYS A 48 11.30 -5.33 1.44
N ARG A 49 9.98 -5.21 1.58
CA ARG A 49 8.98 -5.76 0.66
C ARG A 49 8.12 -4.63 0.10
N SER A 50 7.76 -4.69 -1.17
CA SER A 50 6.77 -3.77 -1.74
C SER A 50 5.60 -4.49 -2.40
N LEU A 51 4.43 -3.86 -2.33
CA LEU A 51 3.20 -4.30 -2.98
C LEU A 51 2.65 -3.13 -3.77
N ARG A 52 2.24 -3.38 -5.02
CA ARG A 52 1.62 -2.37 -5.88
C ARG A 52 0.18 -2.74 -6.21
N LYS A 53 -0.67 -1.74 -6.27
CA LYS A 53 -2.05 -1.87 -6.74
C LYS A 53 -2.47 -0.61 -7.49
N THR A 54 -2.95 -0.82 -8.69
CA THR A 54 -3.60 0.21 -9.48
C THR A 54 -5.02 0.40 -8.98
N VAL A 55 -5.42 1.66 -8.76
CA VAL A 55 -6.76 2.05 -8.33
C VAL A 55 -7.31 3.09 -9.30
N GLN A 56 -8.60 3.00 -9.60
CA GLN A 56 -9.31 4.01 -10.37
C GLN A 56 -10.02 4.94 -9.38
N LEU A 57 -9.68 6.22 -9.38
CA LEU A 57 -10.37 7.24 -8.60
C LEU A 57 -11.46 7.88 -9.46
N VAL A 58 -12.71 7.73 -9.00
CA VAL A 58 -13.87 8.40 -9.57
C VAL A 58 -14.20 9.63 -8.70
N PRO A 59 -14.56 10.78 -9.28
CA PRO A 59 -15.02 11.94 -8.52
C PRO A 59 -16.13 11.55 -7.54
N ASN A 60 -16.08 12.12 -6.34
CA ASN A 60 -17.05 11.86 -5.25
C ASN A 60 -17.14 10.40 -4.75
N GLU A 61 -16.31 9.49 -5.26
CA GLU A 61 -16.27 8.10 -4.78
C GLU A 61 -15.18 7.90 -3.72
N ARG A 62 -15.44 6.98 -2.80
CA ARG A 62 -14.45 6.50 -1.83
C ARG A 62 -13.88 5.16 -2.29
N VAL A 63 -12.61 5.18 -2.66
CA VAL A 63 -11.87 3.98 -3.05
C VAL A 63 -11.03 3.50 -1.88
N VAL A 64 -11.04 2.20 -1.61
CA VAL A 64 -10.27 1.58 -0.53
C VAL A 64 -9.21 0.66 -1.12
N CYS A 65 -7.94 1.03 -0.97
CA CYS A 65 -6.80 0.18 -1.28
C CYS A 65 -6.35 -0.53 0.00
N LYS A 66 -6.51 -1.87 0.04
CA LYS A 66 -6.05 -2.71 1.14
C LYS A 66 -5.04 -3.73 0.62
N LEU A 67 -3.85 -3.72 1.19
CA LEU A 67 -2.74 -4.59 0.80
C LEU A 67 -2.20 -5.36 2.01
N HIS A 68 -1.90 -6.64 1.85
CA HIS A 68 -1.41 -7.51 2.92
C HIS A 68 -0.04 -8.07 2.57
N PHE A 69 0.96 -7.76 3.37
CA PHE A 69 2.25 -8.41 3.33
C PHE A 69 2.11 -9.77 4.00
N LYS A 70 1.92 -10.83 3.21
CA LYS A 70 1.99 -12.20 3.74
C LYS A 70 3.38 -12.41 4.34
N LYS A 71 3.46 -13.03 5.52
CA LYS A 71 4.74 -13.57 6.00
C LYS A 71 5.30 -14.49 4.90
N PRO A 72 6.62 -14.51 4.65
CA PRO A 72 7.20 -15.58 3.86
C PRO A 72 6.69 -16.89 4.44
N LYS A 73 6.19 -17.81 3.61
CA LYS A 73 6.05 -19.20 4.05
C LYS A 73 7.47 -19.63 4.39
N THR A 74 7.83 -19.70 5.66
CA THR A 74 8.96 -20.50 6.10
C THR A 74 8.62 -21.92 5.63
N LEU A 75 9.31 -22.39 4.58
CA LEU A 75 9.38 -23.82 4.32
C LEU A 75 10.03 -24.41 5.58
N ALA A 76 9.22 -25.09 6.39
CA ALA A 76 9.76 -26.03 7.35
C ALA A 76 10.46 -27.11 6.53
N THR A 77 11.77 -26.97 6.34
CA THR A 77 12.61 -28.09 5.93
C THR A 77 12.67 -29.02 7.13
N ILE A 78 11.78 -30.01 7.13
CA ILE A 78 11.93 -31.23 7.94
C ILE A 78 13.03 -32.06 7.27
N GLY A 79 14.15 -32.21 7.96
CA GLY A 79 15.25 -33.11 7.64
C GLY A 79 15.91 -33.52 8.95
#